data_AF-A0A1M6K642-F1
#
_entry.id   AF-A0A1M6K642-F1
#
_cell.length_a   1.000
_cell.length_b   1.000
_cell.length_c   1.000
_cell.angle_alpha   90.00
_cell.angle_beta   90.00
_cell.angle_gamma   90.00
#
_symmetry.space_group_name_H-M   'P 1'
#
loop_
_entity.id
_entity.type
_entity.pdbx_description
1 polymer ?
#
loop_
_entity_poly.entity_id
_entity_poly.type
_entity_poly.pdbx_seq_one_letter_code
_entity_poly.pdbx_strand_id
1 'polypeptide(L)'
;MWRKSRKYLLASFVLSILVFTGCSSESSNELMMGNTNANLSNGGPSVLYDDWIFFMNYADANNLYKIKTDGTGETKVSGDAAYYLNSYGDWLYYTNGSESNRLYKIRPDGTGREILSDRVSYNTLVLQDWIYFIDYTDPEDISTYGRIFRIKTDGSGKQQVNDSATGTFGISDGWIYYLRQDDSKIYKIKADGSGNAKISDVAALNFNVLGDYLYYVDSDYGNNTIWKMKTDGTGSVRLSEDKVSAMNVTPDWIYYGSTLSDGKGLEFKKMKLDGSQAVKVNDDDPISISVIGDRIVYICFDFANFSTKEVFINTDGTGRVEYLVKQESEAPEVEKYPMNEDVKAGDLTVTVNSAYSTNIIVNHEPGLESQIYDDVTDDMYLFVNMTVTNNGSNEVDLKQMTGITEDSSDGGSSTYWAMLADVTDETGRDDFRFHLNWAGYSDSLILQPGAQREIQSFFFQTRKSYPVYLNLFNGKDMDPLAEIEVTAVEEYVISNASALEIMKEQFGGYEISQLNGIGFRMEGEAEDKMYYSFEVRSPGSSATEYYLVKRDTGVIYIGEHDEKYPEYTAVPVRPLE
;
A
#
# COMPACT_ATOMS: atom_id res chain seq x y z
N MET A 1 -69.76 -60.25 -25.60
CA MET A 1 -69.41 -61.67 -25.69
C MET A 1 -68.28 -61.90 -24.70
N TRP A 2 -68.55 -62.65 -23.62
CA TRP A 2 -67.62 -63.23 -22.63
C TRP A 2 -66.61 -62.30 -21.90
N ARG A 3 -66.89 -61.88 -20.65
CA ARG A 3 -66.50 -62.55 -19.37
C ARG A 3 -64.97 -62.71 -19.24
N LYS A 4 -64.33 -62.03 -18.30
CA LYS A 4 -64.50 -62.20 -16.84
C LYS A 4 -63.95 -60.94 -16.12
N SER A 5 -64.79 -60.22 -15.37
CA SER A 5 -64.95 -60.34 -13.88
C SER A 5 -63.89 -59.51 -13.15
N ARG A 6 -64.14 -58.60 -12.20
CA ARG A 6 -65.20 -58.23 -11.24
C ARG A 6 -64.69 -56.86 -10.66
N LYS A 7 -65.40 -55.94 -10.01
CA LYS A 7 -66.73 -55.84 -9.37
C LYS A 7 -66.92 -54.36 -9.00
N TYR A 8 -68.17 -53.92 -9.04
CA TYR A 8 -68.74 -52.70 -8.49
C TYR A 8 -68.53 -52.63 -6.95
N LEU A 9 -68.16 -51.49 -6.35
CA LEU A 9 -68.95 -50.29 -6.02
C LEU A 9 -70.09 -50.54 -5.00
N LEU A 10 -69.85 -50.17 -3.74
CA LEU A 10 -70.77 -49.36 -2.91
C LEU A 10 -70.02 -48.76 -1.69
N ALA A 11 -70.56 -47.68 -1.15
CA ALA A 11 -69.89 -46.60 -0.42
C ALA A 11 -69.55 -46.84 1.06
N SER A 12 -68.52 -46.14 1.56
CA SER A 12 -68.44 -45.58 2.91
C SER A 12 -67.23 -44.64 3.05
N PHE A 13 -67.44 -43.53 3.77
CA PHE A 13 -66.49 -42.47 4.16
C PHE A 13 -65.06 -42.96 4.47
N VAL A 14 -64.03 -42.35 3.86
CA VAL A 14 -62.65 -42.34 4.38
C VAL A 14 -62.01 -40.99 4.11
N LEU A 15 -61.54 -40.37 5.19
CA LEU A 15 -60.70 -39.17 5.24
C LEU A 15 -59.37 -39.47 4.53
N SER A 16 -59.15 -38.94 3.33
CA SER A 16 -57.91 -39.13 2.60
C SER A 16 -56.85 -38.14 3.09
N ILE A 17 -55.98 -38.62 3.98
CA ILE A 17 -54.67 -38.05 4.27
C ILE A 17 -53.85 -38.15 2.97
N LEU A 18 -53.55 -37.00 2.37
CA LEU A 18 -52.57 -36.88 1.31
C LEU A 18 -51.18 -37.12 1.92
N VAL A 19 -50.66 -38.32 1.71
CA VAL A 19 -49.23 -38.61 1.82
C VAL A 19 -48.58 -37.85 0.68
N PHE A 20 -48.06 -36.65 0.96
CA PHE A 20 -46.98 -36.13 0.14
C PHE A 20 -45.80 -37.08 0.35
N THR A 21 -45.49 -37.85 -0.68
CA THR A 21 -44.14 -38.33 -0.92
C THR A 21 -43.27 -37.08 -0.97
N GLY A 22 -42.73 -36.71 0.19
CA GLY A 22 -41.62 -35.77 0.25
C GLY A 22 -40.56 -36.36 -0.66
N CYS A 23 -40.35 -35.70 -1.80
CA CYS A 23 -39.09 -35.76 -2.50
C CYS A 23 -38.08 -35.30 -1.44
N SER A 24 -37.46 -36.24 -0.73
CA SER A 24 -36.22 -35.96 -0.06
C SER A 24 -35.27 -35.62 -1.20
N SER A 25 -35.15 -34.33 -1.52
CA SER A 25 -33.85 -33.82 -1.94
C SER A 25 -32.91 -34.38 -0.89
N GLU A 26 -32.00 -35.25 -1.29
CA GLU A 26 -30.80 -35.50 -0.51
C GLU A 26 -30.31 -34.11 -0.14
N SER A 27 -30.46 -33.73 1.13
CA SER A 27 -29.75 -32.58 1.65
C SER A 27 -28.30 -32.98 1.43
N SER A 28 -27.66 -32.39 0.42
CA SER A 28 -26.22 -32.25 0.45
C SER A 28 -25.92 -31.79 1.87
N ASN A 29 -25.14 -32.58 2.60
CA ASN A 29 -24.59 -32.14 3.88
C ASN A 29 -23.68 -30.96 3.54
N GLU A 30 -24.25 -29.78 3.31
CA GLU A 30 -23.51 -28.54 3.22
C GLU A 30 -22.86 -28.39 4.58
N LEU A 31 -21.55 -28.58 4.60
CA LEU A 31 -20.74 -28.36 5.78
C LEU A 31 -21.00 -26.92 6.22
N MET A 32 -21.55 -26.72 7.41
CA MET A 32 -21.86 -25.38 7.91
C MET A 32 -20.56 -24.59 8.12
N MET A 33 -20.31 -23.63 7.22
CA MET A 33 -19.23 -22.66 7.37
C MET A 33 -19.71 -21.51 8.25
N GLY A 34 -18.81 -21.01 9.10
CA GLY A 34 -19.12 -19.90 9.98
C GLY A 34 -19.12 -18.54 9.29
N ASN A 35 -18.52 -18.43 8.10
CA ASN A 35 -18.67 -17.31 7.17
C ASN A 35 -18.37 -17.80 5.75
N THR A 36 -18.57 -16.99 4.72
CA THR A 36 -18.26 -17.36 3.34
C THR A 36 -16.77 -17.17 3.04
N ASN A 37 -16.22 -17.96 2.11
CA ASN A 37 -14.86 -17.74 1.60
C ASN A 37 -14.66 -16.30 1.10
N ALA A 38 -15.69 -15.74 0.45
CA ALA A 38 -15.68 -14.41 -0.14
C ALA A 38 -15.63 -13.28 0.91
N ASN A 39 -16.39 -13.41 2.00
CA ASN A 39 -16.33 -12.42 3.08
C ASN A 39 -14.95 -12.46 3.74
N LEU A 40 -14.40 -13.66 3.97
CA LEU A 40 -13.10 -13.84 4.62
C LEU A 40 -11.92 -13.38 3.76
N SER A 41 -11.98 -13.53 2.43
CA SER A 41 -10.97 -12.95 1.52
C SER A 41 -10.96 -11.43 1.55
N ASN A 42 -12.04 -10.80 2.05
CA ASN A 42 -12.18 -9.36 2.24
C ASN A 42 -11.93 -8.93 3.71
N GLY A 43 -11.27 -9.77 4.51
CA GLY A 43 -10.97 -9.50 5.93
C GLY A 43 -12.08 -9.96 6.90
N GLY A 44 -13.17 -10.52 6.39
CA GLY A 44 -14.32 -10.98 7.17
C GLY A 44 -14.91 -9.92 8.10
N PRO A 45 -15.28 -8.73 7.58
CA PRO A 45 -15.69 -7.61 8.42
C PRO A 45 -17.05 -7.83 9.09
N SER A 46 -17.82 -8.83 8.63
CA SER A 46 -19.15 -9.08 9.15
C SER A 46 -19.64 -10.52 8.94
N VAL A 47 -20.60 -10.95 9.76
CA VAL A 47 -21.21 -12.28 9.72
C VAL A 47 -22.67 -12.26 10.22
N LEU A 48 -23.52 -13.15 9.69
CA LEU A 48 -24.89 -13.35 10.18
C LEU A 48 -24.94 -14.32 11.36
N TYR A 49 -25.67 -13.98 12.40
CA TYR A 49 -26.07 -14.90 13.46
C TYR A 49 -27.56 -14.64 13.78
N ASP A 50 -28.42 -15.61 13.46
CA ASP A 50 -29.88 -15.43 13.48
C ASP A 50 -30.31 -14.15 12.72
N ASP A 51 -31.04 -13.24 13.39
CA ASP A 51 -31.51 -11.97 12.83
C ASP A 51 -30.49 -10.81 13.02
N TRP A 52 -29.26 -11.10 13.43
CA TRP A 52 -28.23 -10.12 13.75
C TRP A 52 -27.05 -10.21 12.79
N ILE A 53 -26.58 -9.06 12.33
CA ILE A 53 -25.30 -8.89 11.67
C ILE A 53 -24.31 -8.46 12.73
N PHE A 54 -23.29 -9.29 12.97
CA PHE A 54 -22.12 -8.92 13.75
C PHE A 54 -21.08 -8.35 12.80
N PHE A 55 -20.44 -7.25 13.19
CA PHE A 55 -19.49 -6.56 12.33
C PHE A 55 -18.41 -5.83 13.12
N MET A 56 -17.26 -5.61 12.48
CA MET A 56 -16.22 -4.72 12.97
C MET A 56 -16.62 -3.28 12.65
N ASN A 57 -16.85 -2.44 13.66
CA ASN A 57 -17.20 -1.05 13.42
C ASN A 57 -15.92 -0.26 13.12
N TYR A 58 -15.70 0.05 11.85
CA TYR A 58 -14.47 0.71 11.38
C TYR A 58 -14.31 2.12 11.98
N ALA A 59 -15.42 2.80 12.28
CA ALA A 59 -15.42 4.14 12.89
C ALA A 59 -15.15 4.15 14.40
N ASP A 60 -15.24 3.00 15.07
CA ASP A 60 -14.91 2.84 16.50
C ASP A 60 -13.79 1.80 16.67
N ALA A 61 -12.62 2.09 16.07
CA ALA A 61 -11.40 1.29 16.22
C ALA A 61 -11.57 -0.22 15.91
N ASN A 62 -12.40 -0.56 14.93
CA ASN A 62 -12.73 -1.94 14.52
C ASN A 62 -13.42 -2.79 15.61
N ASN A 63 -13.96 -2.16 16.65
CA ASN A 63 -14.61 -2.85 17.75
C ASN A 63 -15.78 -3.73 17.27
N LEU A 64 -16.04 -4.84 17.96
CA LEU A 64 -17.14 -5.76 17.61
C LEU A 64 -18.51 -5.17 18.00
N TYR A 65 -19.35 -4.97 17.00
CA TYR A 65 -20.74 -4.52 17.12
C TYR A 65 -21.71 -5.56 16.59
N LYS A 66 -22.99 -5.35 16.89
CA LYS A 66 -24.10 -6.02 16.22
C LYS A 66 -25.21 -5.06 15.88
N ILE A 67 -25.92 -5.34 14.79
CA ILE A 67 -27.12 -4.63 14.34
C ILE A 67 -28.10 -5.67 13.80
N LYS A 68 -29.41 -5.44 13.93
CA LYS A 68 -30.39 -6.34 13.31
C LYS A 68 -30.36 -6.22 11.79
N THR A 69 -30.80 -7.27 11.09
CA THR A 69 -30.97 -7.25 9.63
C THR A 69 -31.93 -6.15 9.15
N ASP A 70 -32.83 -5.65 9.99
CA ASP A 70 -33.69 -4.50 9.71
C ASP A 70 -33.01 -3.12 9.91
N GLY A 71 -31.76 -3.09 10.38
CA GLY A 71 -30.98 -1.88 10.64
C GLY A 71 -31.22 -1.25 12.02
N THR A 72 -31.95 -1.91 12.92
CA THR A 72 -32.22 -1.41 14.27
C THR A 72 -31.37 -2.11 15.33
N GLY A 73 -31.36 -1.55 16.54
CA GLY A 73 -30.79 -2.21 17.72
C GLY A 73 -29.27 -2.31 17.70
N GLU A 74 -28.58 -1.44 16.97
CA GLU A 74 -27.12 -1.36 16.99
C GLU A 74 -26.59 -1.30 18.43
N THR A 75 -25.65 -2.18 18.77
CA THR A 75 -25.06 -2.24 20.11
C THR A 75 -23.64 -2.77 20.03
N LYS A 76 -22.72 -2.14 20.77
CA LYS A 76 -21.35 -2.63 20.96
C LYS A 76 -21.37 -3.94 21.76
N VAL A 77 -20.68 -4.96 21.26
CA VAL A 77 -20.59 -6.28 21.88
C VAL A 77 -19.29 -6.42 22.67
N SER A 78 -18.18 -5.94 22.09
CA SER A 78 -16.84 -5.98 22.71
C SER A 78 -15.98 -4.81 22.24
N GLY A 79 -14.91 -4.51 23.00
CA GLY A 79 -13.83 -3.60 22.59
C GLY A 79 -12.71 -4.29 21.81
N ASP A 80 -12.97 -5.49 21.29
CA ASP A 80 -12.02 -6.23 20.47
C ASP A 80 -12.12 -5.79 19.01
N ALA A 81 -10.96 -5.56 18.39
CA ALA A 81 -10.83 -5.45 16.94
C ALA A 81 -11.01 -6.84 16.31
N ALA A 82 -12.24 -7.18 15.95
CA ALA A 82 -12.63 -8.55 15.59
C ALA A 82 -12.55 -8.79 14.07
N TYR A 83 -11.37 -9.16 13.57
CA TYR A 83 -11.14 -9.50 12.16
C TYR A 83 -11.53 -10.95 11.84
N TYR A 84 -11.83 -11.24 10.58
CA TYR A 84 -12.18 -12.58 10.10
C TYR A 84 -13.32 -13.22 10.90
N LEU A 85 -14.41 -12.48 11.10
CA LEU A 85 -15.56 -12.90 11.90
C LEU A 85 -16.20 -14.17 11.34
N ASN A 86 -16.54 -15.11 12.22
CA ASN A 86 -17.27 -16.34 11.94
C ASN A 86 -18.32 -16.59 13.02
N SER A 87 -19.44 -17.20 12.67
CA SER A 87 -20.49 -17.63 13.60
C SER A 87 -20.74 -19.13 13.47
N TYR A 88 -20.63 -19.89 14.56
CA TYR A 88 -20.95 -21.32 14.54
C TYR A 88 -21.44 -21.80 15.91
N GLY A 89 -22.56 -22.53 15.93
CA GLY A 89 -23.22 -22.90 17.17
C GLY A 89 -23.61 -21.66 17.98
N ASP A 90 -23.29 -21.64 19.27
CA ASP A 90 -23.60 -20.52 20.18
C ASP A 90 -22.47 -19.46 20.27
N TRP A 91 -21.54 -19.46 19.31
CA TRP A 91 -20.29 -18.71 19.41
C TRP A 91 -19.99 -17.92 18.15
N LEU A 92 -19.33 -16.78 18.38
CA LEU A 92 -18.59 -16.04 17.38
C LEU A 92 -17.11 -16.36 17.54
N TYR A 93 -16.39 -16.51 16.43
CA TYR A 93 -14.95 -16.78 16.36
C TYR A 93 -14.29 -15.71 15.50
N TYR A 94 -13.13 -15.22 15.93
CA TYR A 94 -12.46 -14.10 15.25
C TYR A 94 -10.98 -14.02 15.62
N THR A 95 -10.23 -13.33 14.78
CA THR A 95 -8.89 -12.84 15.08
C THR A 95 -9.01 -11.53 15.84
N ASN A 96 -8.45 -11.45 17.05
CA ASN A 96 -8.47 -10.23 17.85
C ASN A 96 -7.24 -9.37 17.62
N GLY A 97 -7.36 -8.30 16.84
CA GLY A 97 -6.28 -7.37 16.58
C GLY A 97 -5.88 -6.51 17.78
N SER A 98 -6.77 -6.31 18.74
CA SER A 98 -6.46 -5.59 19.99
C SER A 98 -5.49 -6.38 20.88
N GLU A 99 -5.36 -7.69 20.66
CA GLU A 99 -4.49 -8.58 21.44
C GLU A 99 -3.61 -9.46 20.52
N SER A 100 -2.81 -8.78 19.68
CA SER A 100 -1.76 -9.40 18.85
C SER A 100 -2.29 -10.40 17.81
N ASN A 101 -3.47 -10.14 17.23
CA ASN A 101 -4.11 -10.97 16.21
C ASN A 101 -4.29 -12.45 16.63
N ARG A 102 -4.56 -12.70 17.91
CA ARG A 102 -4.78 -14.06 18.42
C ARG A 102 -6.20 -14.56 18.14
N LEU A 103 -6.39 -15.87 18.15
CA LEU A 103 -7.69 -16.49 17.88
C LEU A 103 -8.56 -16.49 19.16
N TYR A 104 -9.75 -15.90 19.06
CA TYR A 104 -10.72 -15.77 20.13
C TYR A 104 -12.07 -16.40 19.77
N LYS A 105 -12.85 -16.71 20.81
CA LYS A 105 -14.31 -16.87 20.71
C LYS A 105 -15.03 -16.02 21.76
N ILE A 106 -16.26 -15.62 21.46
CA ILE A 106 -17.16 -14.88 22.35
C ILE A 106 -18.60 -15.28 22.08
N ARG A 107 -19.48 -15.19 23.08
CA ARG A 107 -20.92 -15.36 22.84
C ARG A 107 -21.51 -14.13 22.15
N PRO A 108 -22.60 -14.28 21.37
CA PRO A 108 -23.33 -13.16 20.73
C PRO A 108 -23.83 -12.05 21.67
N ASP A 109 -23.89 -12.32 22.97
CA ASP A 109 -24.25 -11.34 24.02
C ASP A 109 -23.03 -10.62 24.64
N GLY A 110 -21.81 -10.91 24.18
CA GLY A 110 -20.56 -10.35 24.68
C GLY A 110 -19.96 -11.10 25.88
N THR A 111 -20.61 -12.15 26.37
CA THR A 111 -20.10 -12.95 27.50
C THR A 111 -19.21 -14.10 27.03
N GLY A 112 -18.50 -14.74 27.97
CA GLY A 112 -17.75 -15.97 27.68
C GLY A 112 -16.54 -15.79 26.77
N ARG A 113 -16.05 -14.57 26.58
CA ARG A 113 -14.83 -14.27 25.80
C ARG A 113 -13.65 -15.13 26.27
N GLU A 114 -13.06 -15.87 25.34
CA GLU A 114 -12.00 -16.85 25.61
C GLU A 114 -10.97 -16.86 24.47
N ILE A 115 -9.69 -16.96 24.83
CA ILE A 115 -8.60 -17.22 23.87
C ILE A 115 -8.57 -18.71 23.50
N LEU A 116 -8.59 -19.01 22.20
CA LEU A 116 -8.51 -20.38 21.68
C LEU A 116 -7.10 -20.79 21.27
N SER A 117 -6.29 -19.83 20.83
CA SER A 117 -4.87 -20.04 20.55
C SER A 117 -4.08 -18.77 20.83
N ASP A 118 -2.88 -18.95 21.36
CA ASP A 118 -1.86 -17.92 21.58
C ASP A 118 -1.12 -17.50 20.31
N ARG A 119 -1.46 -18.11 19.17
CA ARG A 119 -0.83 -17.87 17.87
C ARG A 119 -1.44 -16.66 17.16
N VAL A 120 -0.61 -15.97 16.39
CA VAL A 120 -1.04 -14.88 15.51
C VAL A 120 -1.74 -15.52 14.32
N SER A 121 -3.01 -15.18 14.13
CA SER A 121 -3.92 -15.87 13.20
C SER A 121 -4.51 -14.90 12.19
N TYR A 122 -4.46 -15.25 10.92
CA TYR A 122 -5.09 -14.52 9.82
C TYR A 122 -5.98 -15.46 8.99
N ASN A 123 -6.91 -14.89 8.21
CA ASN A 123 -7.80 -15.66 7.33
C ASN A 123 -8.54 -16.79 8.09
N THR A 124 -9.12 -16.47 9.25
CA THR A 124 -9.81 -17.45 10.11
C THR A 124 -11.12 -17.90 9.48
N LEU A 125 -11.33 -19.22 9.34
CA LEU A 125 -12.53 -19.84 8.77
C LEU A 125 -13.00 -21.00 9.66
N VAL A 126 -14.22 -20.93 10.16
CA VAL A 126 -14.85 -22.03 10.92
C VAL A 126 -15.61 -22.94 9.97
N LEU A 127 -15.30 -24.24 9.97
CA LEU A 127 -15.98 -25.27 9.21
C LEU A 127 -16.37 -26.39 10.17
N GLN A 128 -17.64 -26.39 10.56
CA GLN A 128 -18.13 -27.27 11.63
C GLN A 128 -17.27 -27.16 12.91
N ASP A 129 -16.78 -28.28 13.42
CA ASP A 129 -16.00 -28.36 14.66
C ASP A 129 -14.53 -27.93 14.49
N TRP A 130 -14.11 -27.52 13.28
CA TRP A 130 -12.74 -27.09 12.99
C TRP A 130 -12.67 -25.61 12.64
N ILE A 131 -11.60 -24.97 13.07
CA ILE A 131 -11.21 -23.61 12.72
C ILE A 131 -9.91 -23.71 11.94
N TYR A 132 -9.92 -23.24 10.70
CA TYR A 132 -8.75 -23.12 9.83
C TYR A 132 -8.24 -21.68 9.89
N PHE A 133 -6.94 -21.49 9.91
CA PHE A 133 -6.33 -20.15 9.94
C PHE A 133 -4.90 -20.22 9.41
N ILE A 134 -4.37 -19.07 8.98
CA ILE A 134 -2.96 -18.91 8.63
C ILE A 134 -2.23 -18.44 9.87
N ASP A 135 -1.21 -19.18 10.26
CA ASP A 135 -0.35 -18.86 11.39
C ASP A 135 0.80 -17.95 10.98
N TYR A 136 0.82 -16.76 11.59
CA TYR A 136 1.81 -15.70 11.43
C TYR A 136 2.54 -15.43 12.74
N THR A 137 2.57 -16.38 13.68
CA THR A 137 3.40 -16.24 14.89
C THR A 137 4.86 -16.12 14.48
N ASP A 138 5.55 -15.10 14.99
CA ASP A 138 6.99 -14.88 14.77
C ASP A 138 7.77 -16.14 15.19
N PRO A 139 8.32 -16.90 14.23
CA PRO A 139 8.99 -18.15 14.52
C PRO A 139 10.50 -17.92 14.64
N GLU A 140 11.18 -18.79 15.40
CA GLU A 140 12.66 -18.82 15.41
C GLU A 140 13.25 -19.05 14.00
N ASP A 141 12.50 -19.71 13.12
CA ASP A 141 12.83 -19.93 11.71
C ASP A 141 11.77 -19.28 10.82
N ILE A 142 12.12 -18.15 10.19
CA ILE A 142 11.22 -17.40 9.29
C ILE A 142 10.73 -18.24 8.10
N SER A 143 11.45 -19.30 7.71
CA SER A 143 10.95 -20.25 6.71
C SER A 143 9.66 -20.91 7.17
N THR A 144 9.39 -20.89 8.48
CA THR A 144 8.21 -21.45 9.12
C THR A 144 6.95 -20.57 9.15
N TYR A 145 7.00 -19.41 8.51
CA TYR A 145 5.96 -18.39 8.56
C TYR A 145 4.81 -18.60 7.56
N GLY A 146 3.58 -18.28 7.95
CA GLY A 146 2.43 -18.15 7.05
C GLY A 146 1.79 -19.48 6.61
N ARG A 147 1.62 -20.47 7.50
CA ARG A 147 1.10 -21.81 7.12
C ARG A 147 -0.33 -21.98 7.55
N ILE A 148 -1.06 -22.83 6.84
CA ILE A 148 -2.42 -23.19 7.21
C ILE A 148 -2.36 -24.16 8.38
N PHE A 149 -3.00 -23.80 9.47
CA PHE A 149 -3.28 -24.65 10.61
C PHE A 149 -4.78 -24.89 10.72
N ARG A 150 -5.14 -25.93 11.45
CA ARG A 150 -6.48 -26.12 11.98
C ARG A 150 -6.46 -26.46 13.47
N ILE A 151 -7.50 -26.07 14.18
CA ILE A 151 -7.74 -26.37 15.59
C ILE A 151 -9.23 -26.65 15.78
N LYS A 152 -9.63 -27.41 16.78
CA LYS A 152 -11.05 -27.59 17.07
C LYS A 152 -11.65 -26.33 17.69
N THR A 153 -12.96 -26.17 17.59
CA THR A 153 -13.71 -25.06 18.20
C THR A 153 -13.63 -25.03 19.73
N ASP A 154 -13.19 -26.12 20.36
CA ASP A 154 -12.87 -26.21 21.80
C ASP A 154 -11.40 -25.89 22.15
N GLY A 155 -10.58 -25.53 21.15
CA GLY A 155 -9.15 -25.24 21.32
C GLY A 155 -8.24 -26.47 21.32
N SER A 156 -8.77 -27.68 21.18
CA SER A 156 -7.98 -28.91 21.14
C SER A 156 -7.54 -29.30 19.71
N GLY A 157 -6.62 -30.27 19.59
CA GLY A 157 -6.33 -30.93 18.32
C GLY A 157 -5.65 -30.05 17.26
N LYS A 158 -4.88 -29.03 17.67
CA LYS A 158 -4.11 -28.16 16.77
C LYS A 158 -3.19 -28.96 15.84
N GLN A 159 -3.27 -28.71 14.54
CA GLN A 159 -2.54 -29.43 13.48
C GLN A 159 -2.14 -28.49 12.35
N GLN A 160 -0.91 -28.64 11.83
CA GLN A 160 -0.50 -28.01 10.58
C GLN A 160 -1.15 -28.77 9.40
N VAL A 161 -1.55 -28.04 8.36
CA VAL A 161 -2.19 -28.60 7.17
C VAL A 161 -1.25 -28.62 5.97
N ASN A 162 -0.44 -27.57 5.78
CA ASN A 162 0.50 -27.47 4.66
C ASN A 162 1.90 -27.01 5.09
N ASP A 163 2.87 -27.14 4.20
CA ASP A 163 4.27 -26.77 4.43
C ASP A 163 4.69 -25.46 3.73
N SER A 164 3.78 -24.84 2.98
CA SER A 164 4.07 -23.65 2.17
C SER A 164 3.50 -22.38 2.79
N ALA A 165 4.26 -21.30 2.71
CA ALA A 165 3.78 -19.96 3.02
C ALA A 165 2.56 -19.62 2.13
N THR A 166 1.52 -19.11 2.76
CA THR A 166 0.18 -18.97 2.21
C THR A 166 -0.31 -17.54 2.44
N GLY A 167 -0.75 -16.87 1.38
CA GLY A 167 -1.32 -15.52 1.50
C GLY A 167 -2.79 -15.52 1.95
N THR A 168 -3.59 -16.42 1.38
CA THR A 168 -5.02 -16.59 1.69
C THR A 168 -5.48 -17.99 1.30
N PHE A 169 -6.57 -18.47 1.90
CA PHE A 169 -7.18 -19.75 1.56
C PHE A 169 -8.72 -19.69 1.58
N GLY A 170 -9.35 -20.64 0.89
CA GLY A 170 -10.78 -20.89 0.90
C GLY A 170 -11.05 -22.39 0.79
N ILE A 171 -12.21 -22.83 1.27
CA ILE A 171 -12.54 -24.26 1.39
C ILE A 171 -13.81 -24.57 0.60
N SER A 172 -13.79 -25.65 -0.18
CA SER A 172 -14.99 -26.23 -0.82
C SER A 172 -14.83 -27.74 -0.94
N ASP A 173 -15.91 -28.49 -0.70
CA ASP A 173 -15.98 -29.95 -0.96
C ASP A 173 -14.82 -30.77 -0.38
N GLY A 174 -14.38 -30.40 0.84
CA GLY A 174 -13.30 -31.07 1.56
C GLY A 174 -11.87 -30.73 1.08
N TRP A 175 -11.75 -29.81 0.12
CA TRP A 175 -10.49 -29.28 -0.38
C TRP A 175 -10.25 -27.86 0.12
N ILE A 176 -9.00 -27.57 0.44
CA ILE A 176 -8.51 -26.24 0.78
C ILE A 176 -7.75 -25.74 -0.45
N TYR A 177 -8.23 -24.65 -1.02
CA TYR A 177 -7.60 -23.94 -2.12
C TYR A 177 -6.87 -22.75 -1.54
N TYR A 178 -5.64 -22.51 -1.96
CA TYR A 178 -4.82 -21.47 -1.34
C TYR A 178 -3.86 -20.85 -2.34
N LEU A 179 -3.52 -19.58 -2.09
CA LEU A 179 -2.48 -18.86 -2.81
C LEU A 179 -1.15 -19.05 -2.08
N ARG A 180 -0.17 -19.61 -2.78
CA ARG A 180 1.18 -19.74 -2.24
C ARG A 180 1.89 -18.39 -2.35
N GLN A 181 2.52 -17.94 -1.28
CA GLN A 181 3.03 -16.56 -1.18
C GLN A 181 4.22 -16.29 -2.10
N ASP A 182 5.01 -17.30 -2.44
CA ASP A 182 6.23 -17.19 -3.26
C ASP A 182 5.94 -16.90 -4.75
N ASP A 183 4.87 -17.47 -5.30
CA ASP A 183 4.52 -17.38 -6.71
C ASP A 183 3.12 -16.80 -6.96
N SER A 184 2.33 -16.56 -5.91
CA SER A 184 0.94 -16.12 -5.97
C SER A 184 0.02 -17.03 -6.81
N LYS A 185 0.41 -18.29 -7.02
CA LYS A 185 -0.36 -19.27 -7.79
C LYS A 185 -1.31 -20.06 -6.91
N ILE A 186 -2.31 -20.67 -7.55
CA ILE A 186 -3.37 -21.41 -6.87
C ILE A 186 -2.98 -22.88 -6.71
N TYR A 187 -3.03 -23.35 -5.48
CA TYR A 187 -2.82 -24.74 -5.08
C TYR A 187 -4.07 -25.29 -4.38
N LYS A 188 -4.16 -26.62 -4.29
CA LYS A 188 -5.12 -27.30 -3.42
C LYS A 188 -4.45 -28.33 -2.55
N ILE A 189 -5.04 -28.58 -1.39
CA ILE A 189 -4.63 -29.62 -0.45
C ILE A 189 -5.85 -30.10 0.34
N LYS A 190 -5.82 -31.33 0.85
CA LYS A 190 -6.83 -31.79 1.81
C LYS A 190 -6.42 -31.40 3.23
N ALA A 191 -7.39 -31.38 4.14
CA ALA A 191 -7.15 -31.04 5.54
C ALA A 191 -6.24 -32.04 6.29
N ASP A 192 -5.98 -33.22 5.73
CA ASP A 192 -5.00 -34.19 6.25
C ASP A 192 -3.59 -34.01 5.64
N GLY A 193 -3.38 -32.97 4.84
CA GLY A 193 -2.13 -32.67 4.14
C GLY A 193 -1.92 -33.44 2.84
N SER A 194 -2.79 -34.40 2.50
CA SER A 194 -2.67 -35.18 1.27
C SER A 194 -3.19 -34.42 0.04
N GLY A 195 -2.75 -34.85 -1.14
CA GLY A 195 -3.25 -34.32 -2.41
C GLY A 195 -2.80 -32.89 -2.73
N ASN A 196 -1.72 -32.42 -2.10
CA ASN A 196 -1.13 -31.12 -2.44
C ASN A 196 -0.75 -31.07 -3.93
N ALA A 197 -1.35 -30.15 -4.67
CA ALA A 197 -1.10 -29.96 -6.09
C ALA A 197 -1.35 -28.51 -6.52
N LYS A 198 -0.50 -28.02 -7.43
CA LYS A 198 -0.74 -26.77 -8.17
C LYS A 198 -1.92 -26.97 -9.12
N ILE A 199 -2.84 -26.01 -9.16
CA ILE A 199 -4.05 -26.05 -10.00
C ILE A 199 -3.88 -25.19 -11.25
N SER A 200 -3.22 -24.03 -11.11
CA SER A 200 -3.05 -23.08 -12.21
C SER A 200 -1.64 -22.50 -12.19
N ASP A 201 -1.17 -22.12 -13.37
CA ASP A 201 0.07 -21.36 -13.54
C ASP A 201 -0.14 -19.84 -13.53
N VAL A 202 -1.39 -19.39 -13.41
CA VAL A 202 -1.77 -17.97 -13.32
C VAL A 202 -1.54 -17.45 -11.90
N ALA A 203 -0.87 -16.29 -11.79
CA ALA A 203 -0.82 -15.55 -10.54
C ALA A 203 -2.16 -14.86 -10.28
N ALA A 204 -2.70 -15.08 -9.07
CA ALA A 204 -4.04 -14.63 -8.71
C ALA A 204 -4.01 -13.72 -7.48
N LEU A 205 -4.91 -12.74 -7.50
CA LEU A 205 -5.28 -11.87 -6.39
C LEU A 205 -6.78 -12.05 -6.08
N ASN A 206 -7.22 -11.63 -4.90
CA ASN A 206 -8.64 -11.58 -4.50
C ASN A 206 -9.44 -12.85 -4.92
N PHE A 207 -8.91 -14.03 -4.57
CA PHE A 207 -9.48 -15.30 -5.02
C PHE A 207 -10.64 -15.75 -4.10
N ASN A 208 -11.68 -16.33 -4.70
CA ASN A 208 -12.92 -16.73 -4.06
C ASN A 208 -13.28 -18.15 -4.55
N VAL A 209 -13.61 -19.06 -3.62
CA VAL A 209 -14.05 -20.43 -3.97
C VAL A 209 -15.55 -20.57 -3.71
N LEU A 210 -16.27 -21.06 -4.72
CA LEU A 210 -17.72 -21.31 -4.64
C LEU A 210 -18.06 -22.59 -5.42
N GLY A 211 -18.30 -23.68 -4.68
CA GLY A 211 -18.55 -25.01 -5.25
C GLY A 211 -17.41 -25.47 -6.16
N ASP A 212 -17.76 -25.90 -7.37
CA ASP A 212 -16.80 -26.37 -8.38
C ASP A 212 -15.99 -25.27 -9.08
N TYR A 213 -16.12 -24.00 -8.67
CA TYR A 213 -15.50 -22.87 -9.34
C TYR A 213 -14.64 -22.00 -8.42
N LEU A 214 -13.59 -21.44 -9.05
CA LEU A 214 -12.73 -20.41 -8.51
C LEU A 214 -12.97 -19.13 -9.30
N TYR A 215 -13.12 -18.02 -8.59
CA TYR A 215 -13.20 -16.67 -9.14
C TYR A 215 -12.01 -15.90 -8.61
N TYR A 216 -11.28 -15.20 -9.47
CA TYR A 216 -10.04 -14.56 -9.07
C TYR A 216 -9.75 -13.33 -9.93
N VAL A 217 -8.89 -12.47 -9.42
CA VAL A 217 -8.31 -11.36 -10.18
C VAL A 217 -6.97 -11.83 -10.74
N ASP A 218 -6.82 -11.76 -12.05
CA ASP A 218 -5.56 -12.14 -12.70
C ASP A 218 -4.56 -10.96 -12.64
N SER A 219 -3.40 -11.18 -12.00
CA SER A 219 -2.35 -10.17 -11.84
C SER A 219 -1.33 -10.15 -12.97
N ASP A 220 -1.25 -11.18 -13.81
CA ASP A 220 -0.21 -11.30 -14.84
C ASP A 220 -0.45 -10.34 -16.04
N TYR A 221 -1.66 -9.81 -16.19
CA TYR A 221 -2.04 -8.95 -17.33
C TYR A 221 -2.11 -7.45 -17.03
N GLY A 222 -1.68 -6.99 -15.84
CA GLY A 222 -1.63 -5.56 -15.47
C GLY A 222 -2.98 -4.83 -15.46
N ASN A 223 -4.09 -5.56 -15.62
CA ASN A 223 -5.44 -5.01 -15.78
C ASN A 223 -6.41 -5.43 -14.67
N ASN A 224 -5.99 -6.20 -13.65
CA ASN A 224 -6.78 -6.60 -12.48
C ASN A 224 -8.24 -6.96 -12.84
N THR A 225 -8.44 -7.84 -13.83
CA THR A 225 -9.77 -8.23 -14.34
C THR A 225 -10.29 -9.47 -13.64
N ILE A 226 -11.62 -9.68 -13.65
CA ILE A 226 -12.26 -10.84 -13.01
C ILE A 226 -12.23 -12.05 -13.95
N TRP A 227 -11.75 -13.18 -13.45
CA TRP A 227 -11.70 -14.46 -14.12
C TRP A 227 -12.43 -15.54 -13.33
N LYS A 228 -12.82 -16.59 -14.03
CA LYS A 228 -13.44 -17.79 -13.48
C LYS A 228 -12.79 -19.02 -14.07
N MET A 229 -12.51 -20.03 -13.26
CA MET A 229 -12.09 -21.35 -13.70
C MET A 229 -12.71 -22.44 -12.83
N LYS A 230 -12.66 -23.69 -13.26
CA LYS A 230 -13.04 -24.82 -12.41
C LYS A 230 -11.99 -25.06 -11.33
N THR A 231 -12.38 -25.69 -10.23
CA THR A 231 -11.48 -26.08 -9.13
C THR A 231 -10.43 -27.14 -9.51
N ASP A 232 -10.53 -27.73 -10.70
CA ASP A 232 -9.49 -28.57 -11.31
C ASP A 232 -8.48 -27.80 -12.18
N GLY A 233 -8.66 -26.48 -12.35
CA GLY A 233 -7.80 -25.60 -13.13
C GLY A 233 -8.19 -25.48 -14.60
N THR A 234 -9.23 -26.19 -15.04
CA THR A 234 -9.70 -26.13 -16.43
C THR A 234 -10.76 -25.05 -16.66
N GLY A 235 -10.97 -24.69 -17.93
CA GLY A 235 -12.07 -23.80 -18.32
C GLY A 235 -11.94 -22.37 -17.81
N SER A 236 -10.71 -21.86 -17.72
CA SER A 236 -10.48 -20.44 -17.38
C SER A 236 -11.11 -19.53 -18.43
N VAL A 237 -11.87 -18.55 -17.97
CA VAL A 237 -12.57 -17.55 -18.79
C VAL A 237 -12.62 -16.21 -18.06
N ARG A 238 -12.40 -15.13 -18.80
CA ARG A 238 -12.55 -13.77 -18.30
C ARG A 238 -14.03 -13.38 -18.26
N LEU A 239 -14.47 -12.79 -17.15
CA LEU A 239 -15.86 -12.39 -16.93
C LEU A 239 -16.11 -10.89 -17.19
N SER A 240 -15.10 -10.03 -17.02
CA SER A 240 -15.24 -8.58 -17.23
C SER A 240 -13.92 -7.97 -17.73
N GLU A 241 -14.03 -6.81 -18.41
CA GLU A 241 -12.89 -5.93 -18.72
C GLU A 241 -12.66 -4.85 -17.66
N ASP A 242 -13.55 -4.77 -16.65
CA ASP A 242 -13.43 -3.81 -15.55
C ASP A 242 -12.15 -4.07 -14.74
N LYS A 243 -11.44 -3.01 -14.36
CA LYS A 243 -10.32 -3.06 -13.42
C LYS A 243 -10.87 -3.10 -12.00
N VAL A 244 -10.49 -4.10 -11.22
CA VAL A 244 -11.16 -4.42 -9.94
C VAL A 244 -10.31 -4.09 -8.72
N SER A 245 -10.93 -3.44 -7.75
CA SER A 245 -10.36 -3.09 -6.44
C SER A 245 -10.67 -4.16 -5.38
N ALA A 246 -11.94 -4.58 -5.28
CA ALA A 246 -12.41 -5.66 -4.41
C ALA A 246 -13.45 -6.54 -5.10
N MET A 247 -13.60 -7.79 -4.64
CA MET A 247 -14.60 -8.73 -5.17
C MET A 247 -15.17 -9.61 -4.06
N ASN A 248 -16.48 -9.87 -4.11
CA ASN A 248 -17.17 -10.84 -3.29
C ASN A 248 -18.15 -11.66 -4.13
N VAL A 249 -18.02 -12.99 -4.07
CA VAL A 249 -18.82 -13.92 -4.87
C VAL A 249 -19.86 -14.64 -4.01
N THR A 250 -21.12 -14.51 -4.40
CA THR A 250 -22.28 -15.21 -3.82
C THR A 250 -22.81 -16.26 -4.78
N PRO A 251 -23.74 -17.16 -4.37
CA PRO A 251 -24.38 -18.11 -5.28
C PRO A 251 -25.07 -17.48 -6.50
N ASP A 252 -25.48 -16.21 -6.43
CA ASP A 252 -26.27 -15.55 -7.47
C ASP A 252 -25.56 -14.42 -8.21
N TRP A 253 -24.59 -13.76 -7.56
CA TRP A 253 -23.96 -12.51 -8.01
C TRP A 253 -22.49 -12.42 -7.61
N ILE A 254 -21.71 -11.76 -8.46
CA ILE A 254 -20.39 -11.22 -8.13
C ILE A 254 -20.56 -9.73 -7.87
N TYR A 255 -20.20 -9.27 -6.68
CA TYR A 255 -20.14 -7.87 -6.29
C TYR A 255 -18.70 -7.40 -6.36
N TYR A 256 -18.44 -6.26 -6.99
CA TYR A 256 -17.07 -5.81 -7.21
C TYR A 256 -16.94 -4.30 -7.35
N GLY A 257 -15.87 -3.74 -6.79
CA GLY A 257 -15.47 -2.36 -7.03
C GLY A 257 -14.71 -2.25 -8.35
N SER A 258 -14.96 -1.18 -9.10
CA SER A 258 -14.34 -0.99 -10.41
C SER A 258 -13.88 0.45 -10.65
N THR A 259 -12.66 0.59 -11.16
CA THR A 259 -12.17 1.87 -11.71
C THR A 259 -12.57 1.95 -13.17
N LEU A 260 -13.18 3.06 -13.58
CA LEU A 260 -13.54 3.30 -14.98
C LEU A 260 -12.29 3.38 -15.85
N SER A 261 -12.43 3.01 -17.14
CA SER A 261 -11.32 2.94 -18.09
C SER A 261 -10.62 4.27 -18.35
N ASP A 262 -11.27 5.40 -18.04
CA ASP A 262 -10.69 6.74 -18.13
C ASP A 262 -9.89 7.14 -16.88
N GLY A 263 -9.90 6.31 -15.83
CA GLY A 263 -9.23 6.55 -14.56
C GLY A 263 -9.83 7.67 -13.72
N LYS A 264 -10.99 8.23 -14.11
CA LYS A 264 -11.57 9.44 -13.51
C LYS A 264 -12.82 9.19 -12.67
N GLY A 265 -13.28 7.95 -12.57
CA GLY A 265 -14.45 7.59 -11.79
C GLY A 265 -14.39 6.16 -11.27
N LEU A 266 -15.21 5.93 -10.25
CA LEU A 266 -15.30 4.67 -9.53
C LEU A 266 -16.75 4.20 -9.52
N GLU A 267 -16.96 2.90 -9.58
CA GLU A 267 -18.30 2.31 -9.56
C GLU A 267 -18.30 1.00 -8.75
N PHE A 268 -19.30 0.86 -7.88
CA PHE A 268 -19.64 -0.41 -7.28
C PHE A 268 -20.63 -1.12 -8.20
N LYS A 269 -20.25 -2.29 -8.72
CA LYS A 269 -21.05 -3.08 -9.66
C LYS A 269 -21.40 -4.46 -9.11
N LYS A 270 -22.38 -5.08 -9.78
CA LYS A 270 -22.62 -6.52 -9.68
C LYS A 270 -22.87 -7.14 -11.05
N MET A 271 -22.53 -8.41 -11.21
CA MET A 271 -22.79 -9.20 -12.41
C MET A 271 -23.15 -10.65 -12.07
N LYS A 272 -23.74 -11.38 -13.01
CA LYS A 272 -23.99 -12.82 -12.86
C LYS A 272 -22.69 -13.62 -12.91
N LEU A 273 -22.74 -14.85 -12.40
CA LEU A 273 -21.59 -15.76 -12.32
C LEU A 273 -20.99 -16.18 -13.67
N ASP A 274 -21.64 -15.84 -14.78
CA ASP A 274 -21.19 -16.03 -16.16
C ASP A 274 -20.68 -14.74 -16.82
N GLY A 275 -20.59 -13.63 -16.06
CA GLY A 275 -20.18 -12.31 -16.54
C GLY A 275 -21.30 -11.50 -17.19
N SER A 276 -22.50 -12.06 -17.32
CA SER A 276 -23.65 -11.34 -17.89
C SER A 276 -24.30 -10.39 -16.87
N GLN A 277 -25.16 -9.50 -17.37
CA GLN A 277 -25.97 -8.59 -16.53
C GLN A 277 -25.14 -7.73 -15.56
N ALA A 278 -23.97 -7.26 -15.99
CA ALA A 278 -23.22 -6.26 -15.25
C ALA A 278 -24.07 -4.99 -15.11
N VAL A 279 -24.34 -4.59 -13.87
CA VAL A 279 -25.13 -3.40 -13.52
C VAL A 279 -24.47 -2.66 -12.37
N LYS A 280 -24.56 -1.33 -12.41
CA LYS A 280 -24.12 -0.47 -11.31
C LYS A 280 -25.04 -0.64 -10.10
N VAL A 281 -24.43 -0.75 -8.92
CA VAL A 281 -25.07 -0.66 -7.60
C VAL A 281 -25.09 0.81 -7.16
N ASN A 282 -23.92 1.47 -7.14
CA ASN A 282 -23.77 2.90 -6.86
C ASN A 282 -22.37 3.41 -7.32
N ASP A 283 -22.05 4.67 -7.00
CA ASP A 283 -20.81 5.36 -7.43
C ASP A 283 -19.67 5.29 -6.37
N ASP A 284 -19.73 4.37 -5.40
CA ASP A 284 -18.63 4.16 -4.46
C ASP A 284 -17.56 3.21 -5.03
N ASP A 285 -16.32 3.27 -4.52
CA ASP A 285 -15.26 2.28 -4.77
C ASP A 285 -15.00 1.41 -3.54
N PRO A 286 -15.64 0.25 -3.42
CA PRO A 286 -15.37 -0.63 -2.31
C PRO A 286 -13.98 -1.24 -2.42
N ILE A 287 -13.19 -1.12 -1.36
CA ILE A 287 -11.89 -1.79 -1.18
C ILE A 287 -12.01 -3.08 -0.34
N SER A 288 -13.16 -3.29 0.30
CA SER A 288 -13.55 -4.53 0.96
C SER A 288 -15.06 -4.69 0.83
N ILE A 289 -15.53 -5.89 0.47
CA ILE A 289 -16.96 -6.20 0.30
C ILE A 289 -17.30 -7.46 1.10
N SER A 290 -18.33 -7.37 1.92
CA SER A 290 -18.95 -8.50 2.62
C SER A 290 -20.44 -8.57 2.29
N VAL A 291 -20.94 -9.73 1.90
CA VAL A 291 -22.35 -9.95 1.55
C VAL A 291 -22.97 -10.92 2.53
N ILE A 292 -24.10 -10.53 3.12
CA ILE A 292 -24.75 -11.23 4.22
C ILE A 292 -26.27 -11.20 4.01
N GLY A 293 -26.81 -12.34 3.54
CA GLY A 293 -28.22 -12.41 3.19
C GLY A 293 -28.57 -11.38 2.10
N ASP A 294 -29.49 -10.47 2.40
CA ASP A 294 -29.90 -9.38 1.53
C ASP A 294 -29.15 -8.06 1.77
N ARG A 295 -28.13 -8.06 2.64
CA ARG A 295 -27.31 -6.90 2.99
C ARG A 295 -25.89 -7.01 2.43
N ILE A 296 -25.28 -5.86 2.20
CA ILE A 296 -23.87 -5.70 1.87
C ILE A 296 -23.26 -4.71 2.87
N VAL A 297 -22.11 -5.09 3.43
CA VAL A 297 -21.24 -4.22 4.22
C VAL A 297 -19.97 -4.02 3.42
N TYR A 298 -19.58 -2.78 3.14
CA TYR A 298 -18.35 -2.50 2.41
C TYR A 298 -17.63 -1.28 2.94
N ILE A 299 -16.31 -1.29 2.82
CA ILE A 299 -15.43 -0.17 3.14
C ILE A 299 -15.01 0.47 1.83
N CYS A 300 -15.08 1.79 1.74
CA CYS A 300 -14.63 2.54 0.57
C CYS A 300 -13.83 3.77 0.96
N PHE A 301 -12.92 4.17 0.07
CA PHE A 301 -12.05 5.32 0.24
C PHE A 301 -12.51 6.45 -0.69
N ASP A 302 -12.65 7.65 -0.15
CA ASP A 302 -12.95 8.86 -0.91
C ASP A 302 -11.65 9.63 -1.15
N PHE A 303 -11.11 9.52 -2.35
CA PHE A 303 -9.86 10.21 -2.74
C PHE A 303 -10.01 11.74 -2.80
N ALA A 304 -11.23 12.29 -2.86
CA ALA A 304 -11.41 13.75 -2.92
C ALA A 304 -11.13 14.43 -1.57
N ASN A 305 -11.31 13.70 -0.46
CA ASN A 305 -11.11 14.20 0.89
C ASN A 305 -10.29 13.26 1.78
N PHE A 306 -9.70 12.22 1.19
CA PHE A 306 -8.92 11.16 1.86
C PHE A 306 -9.64 10.49 3.03
N SER A 307 -10.97 10.47 3.03
CA SER A 307 -11.77 9.83 4.08
C SER A 307 -12.04 8.36 3.75
N THR A 308 -12.25 7.58 4.81
CA THR A 308 -12.71 6.19 4.69
C THR A 308 -14.10 6.08 5.31
N LYS A 309 -15.00 5.34 4.66
CA LYS A 309 -16.35 5.08 5.17
C LYS A 309 -16.68 3.61 5.09
N GLU A 310 -17.33 3.11 6.14
CA GLU A 310 -17.99 1.81 6.16
C GLU A 310 -19.48 2.02 5.86
N VAL A 311 -20.02 1.25 4.92
CA VAL A 311 -21.36 1.45 4.38
C VAL A 311 -22.14 0.15 4.40
N PHE A 312 -23.38 0.25 4.87
CA PHE A 312 -24.38 -0.81 4.85
C PHE A 312 -25.44 -0.47 3.81
N ILE A 313 -25.72 -1.41 2.90
CA ILE A 313 -26.81 -1.29 1.93
C ILE A 313 -27.55 -2.62 1.79
N ASN A 314 -28.71 -2.58 1.16
CA ASN A 314 -29.35 -3.76 0.60
C ASN A 314 -28.63 -4.16 -0.70
N THR A 315 -28.78 -5.43 -1.09
CA THR A 315 -28.21 -5.98 -2.34
C THR A 315 -28.69 -5.33 -3.64
N ASP A 316 -29.72 -4.49 -3.57
CA ASP A 316 -30.23 -3.64 -4.65
C ASP A 316 -29.71 -2.19 -4.64
N GLY A 317 -28.86 -1.83 -3.66
CA GLY A 317 -28.30 -0.49 -3.50
C GLY A 317 -29.10 0.43 -2.57
N THR A 318 -30.26 0.00 -2.07
CA THR A 318 -31.12 0.81 -1.18
C THR A 318 -30.75 0.66 0.30
N GLY A 319 -31.43 1.38 1.20
CA GLY A 319 -31.31 1.16 2.64
C GLY A 319 -29.94 1.55 3.24
N ARG A 320 -29.32 2.59 2.66
CA ARG A 320 -27.96 3.04 2.97
C ARG A 320 -27.82 3.57 4.40
N VAL A 321 -26.80 3.07 5.12
CA VAL A 321 -26.32 3.59 6.41
C VAL A 321 -24.80 3.71 6.33
N GLU A 322 -24.22 4.81 6.84
CA GLU A 322 -22.79 5.10 6.76
C GLU A 322 -22.19 5.31 8.14
N TYR A 323 -20.99 4.76 8.34
CA TYR A 323 -20.11 5.00 9.48
C TYR A 323 -18.86 5.69 8.93
N LEU A 324 -18.75 6.99 9.20
CA LEU A 324 -17.65 7.81 8.71
C LEU A 324 -16.46 7.74 9.67
N VAL A 325 -15.29 7.44 9.14
CA VAL A 325 -14.04 7.72 9.84
C VAL A 325 -13.66 9.15 9.52
N LYS A 326 -13.86 10.04 10.49
CA LYS A 326 -13.17 11.32 10.43
C LYS A 326 -11.70 11.04 10.75
N GLN A 327 -10.81 11.26 9.79
CA GLN A 327 -9.42 11.53 10.13
C GLN A 327 -9.40 12.88 10.85
N GLU A 328 -9.61 12.87 12.16
CA GLU A 328 -9.17 13.97 13.01
C GLU A 328 -7.68 13.75 13.26
N SER A 329 -6.85 14.11 12.27
CA SER A 329 -5.48 14.51 12.59
C SER A 329 -5.50 16.03 12.69
N GLU A 330 -5.88 16.57 13.85
CA GLU A 330 -5.23 17.80 14.25
C GLU A 330 -3.80 17.37 14.60
N ALA A 331 -2.87 17.54 13.65
CA ALA A 331 -1.46 17.47 13.98
C ALA A 331 -1.27 18.39 15.20
N PRO A 332 -0.57 17.96 16.25
CA PRO A 332 -0.32 18.83 17.39
C PRO A 332 0.25 20.15 16.88
N GLU A 333 -0.14 21.29 17.47
CA GLU A 333 0.56 22.55 17.21
C GLU A 333 2.00 22.38 17.69
N VAL A 334 2.92 22.13 16.75
CA VAL A 334 4.35 21.98 17.03
C VAL A 334 4.96 23.37 17.09
N GLU A 335 5.77 23.62 18.12
CA GLU A 335 6.44 24.91 18.27
C GLU A 335 7.51 25.09 17.18
N LYS A 336 7.46 26.22 16.48
CA LYS A 336 8.38 26.57 15.38
C LYS A 336 9.42 27.57 15.86
N TYR A 337 10.68 27.28 15.55
CA TYR A 337 11.85 28.09 15.93
C TYR A 337 12.59 28.58 14.69
N PRO A 338 13.21 29.77 14.75
CA PRO A 338 14.12 30.22 13.70
C PRO A 338 15.50 29.54 13.82
N MET A 339 16.30 29.61 12.75
CA MET A 339 17.73 29.26 12.81
C MET A 339 18.49 30.12 13.84
N ASN A 340 19.64 29.61 14.30
CA ASN A 340 20.54 30.22 15.29
C ASN A 340 19.99 30.32 16.71
N GLU A 341 18.92 29.59 17.04
CA GLU A 341 18.45 29.40 18.41
C GLU A 341 18.75 27.98 18.91
N ASP A 342 19.07 27.85 20.19
CA ASP A 342 19.25 26.55 20.86
C ASP A 342 17.88 25.93 21.13
N VAL A 343 17.46 24.98 20.31
CA VAL A 343 16.17 24.31 20.42
C VAL A 343 16.32 23.01 21.18
N LYS A 344 15.54 22.84 22.25
CA LYS A 344 15.54 21.61 23.06
C LYS A 344 14.42 20.68 22.64
N ALA A 345 14.77 19.46 22.27
CA ALA A 345 13.83 18.41 21.91
C ALA A 345 14.21 17.10 22.61
N GLY A 346 13.47 16.76 23.67
CA GLY A 346 13.80 15.62 24.52
C GLY A 346 15.18 15.77 25.16
N ASP A 347 16.07 14.81 24.89
CA ASP A 347 17.45 14.80 25.39
C ASP A 347 18.42 15.60 24.50
N LEU A 348 17.98 16.11 23.34
CA LEU A 348 18.83 16.87 22.42
C LEU A 348 18.68 18.38 22.61
N THR A 349 19.79 19.10 22.42
CA THR A 349 19.77 20.51 22.01
C THR A 349 20.30 20.57 20.59
N VAL A 350 19.57 21.23 19.70
CA VAL A 350 19.94 21.42 18.29
C VAL A 350 19.91 22.90 17.95
N THR A 351 20.95 23.37 17.29
CA THR A 351 21.05 24.74 16.76
C THR A 351 21.37 24.65 15.27
N VAL A 352 20.48 25.12 14.41
CA VAL A 352 20.77 25.20 12.97
C VAL A 352 21.57 26.47 12.71
N ASN A 353 22.84 26.31 12.36
CA ASN A 353 23.82 27.39 12.24
C ASN A 353 23.81 28.02 10.84
N SER A 354 23.69 27.19 9.82
CA SER A 354 23.61 27.63 8.43
C SER A 354 22.92 26.58 7.58
N ALA A 355 22.39 27.01 6.45
CA ALA A 355 21.92 26.13 5.42
C ALA A 355 22.32 26.69 4.06
N TYR A 356 22.67 25.80 3.14
CA TYR A 356 23.13 26.13 1.81
C TYR A 356 22.41 25.24 0.81
N SER A 357 21.82 25.85 -0.22
CA SER A 357 21.11 25.13 -1.27
C SER A 357 21.73 25.46 -2.62
N THR A 358 22.07 24.42 -3.37
CA THR A 358 22.68 24.56 -4.69
C THR A 358 22.31 23.39 -5.58
N ASN A 359 22.28 23.61 -6.90
CA ASN A 359 22.19 22.54 -7.88
C ASN A 359 23.59 22.07 -8.35
N ILE A 360 24.70 22.58 -7.79
CA ILE A 360 26.08 22.21 -8.14
C ILE A 360 26.89 21.79 -6.92
N ILE A 361 27.63 20.69 -7.01
CA ILE A 361 28.66 20.33 -6.04
C ILE A 361 30.02 20.61 -6.68
N VAL A 362 30.66 21.72 -6.27
CA VAL A 362 32.02 22.08 -6.74
C VAL A 362 33.04 21.41 -5.85
N ASN A 363 33.87 20.54 -6.42
CA ASN A 363 34.94 19.90 -5.67
C ASN A 363 36.19 20.77 -5.70
N HIS A 364 36.67 21.15 -4.50
CA HIS A 364 37.85 21.98 -4.34
C HIS A 364 39.13 21.17 -4.07
N GLU A 365 39.04 19.85 -3.96
CA GLU A 365 40.19 18.98 -3.75
C GLU A 365 40.88 18.60 -5.08
N PRO A 366 42.21 18.75 -5.18
CA PRO A 366 42.94 18.37 -6.38
C PRO A 366 42.79 16.87 -6.70
N GLY A 367 42.19 16.55 -7.85
CA GLY A 367 42.07 15.19 -8.37
C GLY A 367 40.72 14.51 -8.14
N LEU A 368 39.75 15.20 -7.54
CA LEU A 368 38.34 14.77 -7.53
C LEU A 368 37.53 15.63 -8.51
N GLU A 369 36.59 14.99 -9.21
CA GLU A 369 35.71 15.68 -10.16
C GLU A 369 34.56 16.37 -9.41
N SER A 370 34.24 17.59 -9.83
CA SER A 370 33.01 18.29 -9.42
C SER A 370 31.79 17.50 -9.91
N GLN A 371 30.74 17.41 -9.09
CA GLN A 371 29.55 16.63 -9.44
C GLN A 371 28.39 17.54 -9.85
N ILE A 372 27.70 17.10 -10.89
CA ILE A 372 26.40 17.61 -11.31
C ILE A 372 25.40 16.49 -11.19
N TYR A 373 24.22 16.84 -10.69
CA TYR A 373 23.07 15.99 -10.86
C TYR A 373 22.62 16.04 -12.33
N ASP A 374 22.84 14.94 -13.05
CA ASP A 374 22.68 14.83 -14.51
C ASP A 374 21.23 14.47 -14.93
N ASP A 375 20.29 14.42 -13.98
CA ASP A 375 18.89 14.15 -14.30
C ASP A 375 18.18 15.43 -14.77
N VAL A 376 17.17 15.22 -15.61
CA VAL A 376 16.38 16.23 -16.33
C VAL A 376 15.42 16.98 -15.39
N THR A 377 15.92 17.55 -14.28
CA THR A 377 15.12 18.14 -13.20
C THR A 377 15.69 19.47 -12.68
N ASP A 378 14.84 20.25 -12.00
CA ASP A 378 15.21 21.49 -11.29
C ASP A 378 15.61 21.22 -9.81
N ASP A 379 16.18 20.04 -9.56
CA ASP A 379 16.47 19.55 -8.22
C ASP A 379 17.62 20.32 -7.55
N MET A 380 17.59 20.38 -6.23
CA MET A 380 18.57 21.09 -5.41
C MET A 380 19.14 20.17 -4.33
N TYR A 381 20.43 20.34 -4.04
CA TYR A 381 21.08 19.82 -2.85
C TYR A 381 20.89 20.82 -1.72
N LEU A 382 20.30 20.38 -0.62
CA LEU A 382 20.21 21.13 0.62
C LEU A 382 21.18 20.57 1.66
N PHE A 383 22.09 21.43 2.10
CA PHE A 383 23.01 21.16 3.21
C PHE A 383 22.57 21.98 4.42
N VAL A 384 22.36 21.32 5.56
CA VAL A 384 21.98 21.97 6.82
C VAL A 384 23.06 21.69 7.85
N ASN A 385 23.78 22.73 8.26
CA ASN A 385 24.82 22.63 9.28
C ASN A 385 24.24 22.96 10.64
N MET A 386 24.41 22.06 11.60
CA MET A 386 23.82 22.16 12.92
C MET A 386 24.79 21.74 14.02
N THR A 387 24.74 22.46 15.14
CA THR A 387 25.36 22.00 16.39
C THR A 387 24.36 21.13 17.12
N VAL A 388 24.75 19.90 17.46
CA VAL A 388 23.90 18.93 18.17
C VAL A 388 24.57 18.49 19.46
N THR A 389 23.85 18.64 20.57
CA THR A 389 24.29 18.21 21.90
C THR A 389 23.35 17.15 22.45
N ASN A 390 23.89 15.99 22.83
CA ASN A 390 23.17 14.99 23.60
C ASN A 390 23.27 15.30 25.10
N ASN A 391 22.22 15.87 25.68
CA ASN A 391 22.12 16.15 27.11
C ASN A 391 21.63 14.95 27.92
N GLY A 392 21.26 13.85 27.26
CA GLY A 392 20.73 12.65 27.85
C GLY A 392 21.80 11.76 28.51
N SER A 393 21.32 10.65 29.05
CA SER A 393 22.17 9.63 29.70
C SER A 393 22.44 8.40 28.81
N ASN A 394 21.79 8.30 27.66
CA ASN A 394 21.93 7.22 26.69
C ASN A 394 22.50 7.75 25.37
N GLU A 395 23.12 6.87 24.59
CA GLU A 395 23.45 7.20 23.20
C GLU A 395 22.17 7.38 22.38
N VAL A 396 22.25 8.25 21.37
CA VAL A 396 21.12 8.57 20.49
C VAL A 396 21.56 8.43 19.04
N ASP A 397 20.73 7.80 18.22
CA ASP A 397 20.91 7.81 16.77
C ASP A 397 20.20 9.03 16.19
N LEU A 398 20.98 9.98 15.66
CA LEU A 398 20.41 11.20 15.10
C LEU A 398 19.45 10.93 13.93
N LYS A 399 19.59 9.81 13.22
CA LYS A 399 18.64 9.41 12.17
C LYS A 399 17.22 9.24 12.71
N GLN A 400 17.04 8.82 13.96
CA GLN A 400 15.72 8.65 14.55
C GLN A 400 15.18 9.94 15.18
N MET A 401 16.04 10.95 15.28
CA MET A 401 15.78 12.16 16.05
C MET A 401 15.61 13.40 15.18
N THR A 402 16.01 13.36 13.90
CA THR A 402 15.88 14.49 12.98
C THR A 402 15.29 14.08 11.64
N GLY A 403 14.55 14.99 11.02
CA GLY A 403 14.00 14.80 9.67
C GLY A 403 13.64 16.14 9.02
N ILE A 404 13.68 16.21 7.70
CA ILE A 404 13.39 17.42 6.93
C ILE A 404 11.98 17.33 6.37
N THR A 405 11.13 18.32 6.63
CA THR A 405 9.81 18.44 6.02
C THR A 405 9.81 19.52 4.97
N GLU A 406 9.21 19.21 3.82
CA GLU A 406 8.87 20.18 2.79
C GLU A 406 7.34 20.27 2.65
N ASP A 407 6.80 21.48 2.60
CA ASP A 407 5.41 21.70 2.25
C ASP A 407 5.23 21.52 0.74
N SER A 408 4.37 20.58 0.34
CA SER A 408 3.98 20.45 -1.07
C SER A 408 2.92 21.49 -1.45
N SER A 409 2.91 21.90 -2.72
CA SER A 409 1.86 22.77 -3.27
C SER A 409 0.45 22.17 -3.20
N ASP A 410 0.35 20.87 -2.95
CA ASP A 410 -0.88 20.09 -3.06
C ASP A 410 -1.51 19.79 -1.68
N GLY A 411 -1.01 20.46 -0.62
CA GLY A 411 -1.63 20.47 0.71
C GLY A 411 -1.23 19.32 1.64
N GLY A 412 -0.18 18.57 1.31
CA GLY A 412 0.45 17.58 2.19
C GLY A 412 1.90 17.93 2.51
N SER A 413 2.37 17.61 3.71
CA SER A 413 3.77 17.72 4.13
C SER A 413 4.38 16.34 4.24
N SER A 414 5.58 16.13 3.66
CA SER A 414 6.32 14.87 3.77
C SER A 414 7.59 15.09 4.56
N THR A 415 7.83 14.28 5.59
CA THR A 415 9.11 14.23 6.30
C THR A 415 10.05 13.25 5.61
N TYR A 416 11.30 13.64 5.47
CA TYR A 416 12.38 12.84 4.89
C TYR A 416 13.54 12.74 5.88
N TRP A 417 14.08 11.54 6.02
CA TRP A 417 15.23 11.27 6.89
C TRP A 417 16.50 11.47 6.10
N ALA A 418 17.09 12.66 6.24
CA ALA A 418 18.32 13.05 5.56
C ALA A 418 19.53 12.18 5.95
N MET A 419 20.58 12.22 5.14
CA MET A 419 21.87 11.64 5.50
C MET A 419 22.66 12.62 6.38
N LEU A 420 23.53 12.10 7.23
CA LEU A 420 24.21 12.88 8.27
C LEU A 420 25.73 12.64 8.23
N ALA A 421 26.50 13.67 8.54
CA ALA A 421 27.95 13.59 8.71
C ALA A 421 28.42 14.37 9.95
N ASP A 422 29.37 13.82 10.70
CA ASP A 422 30.08 14.55 11.75
C ASP A 422 31.21 15.35 11.09
N VAL A 423 31.09 16.67 11.08
CA VAL A 423 32.04 17.60 10.46
C VAL A 423 32.85 18.37 11.50
N THR A 424 32.82 17.95 12.77
CA THR A 424 33.42 18.67 13.91
C THR A 424 34.89 19.02 13.69
N ASP A 425 35.67 18.08 13.15
CA ASP A 425 37.11 18.24 12.95
C ASP A 425 37.49 18.62 11.51
N GLU A 426 36.51 18.85 10.64
CA GLU A 426 36.75 19.12 9.23
C GLU A 426 37.27 20.54 8.98
N THR A 427 38.19 20.65 8.03
CA THR A 427 38.78 21.94 7.62
C THR A 427 37.83 22.65 6.66
N GLY A 428 37.50 23.91 6.94
CA GLY A 428 36.62 24.71 6.09
C GLY A 428 35.14 24.68 6.48
N ARG A 429 34.75 23.90 7.50
CA ARG A 429 33.37 23.80 8.01
C ARG A 429 32.70 25.14 8.40
N ASP A 430 33.50 26.18 8.64
CA ASP A 430 33.01 27.53 8.95
C ASP A 430 32.54 28.29 7.68
N ASP A 431 32.87 27.83 6.47
CA ASP A 431 32.28 28.34 5.22
C ASP A 431 30.91 27.68 5.03
N PHE A 432 29.87 28.48 4.86
CA PHE A 432 28.50 27.96 4.65
C PHE A 432 28.36 27.10 3.39
N ARG A 433 29.27 27.23 2.42
CA ARG A 433 29.32 26.41 1.19
C ARG A 433 30.05 25.09 1.38
N PHE A 434 30.70 24.88 2.53
CA PHE A 434 31.38 23.64 2.83
C PHE A 434 30.42 22.48 2.79
N HIS A 435 30.82 21.41 2.11
CA HIS A 435 30.11 20.15 2.12
C HIS A 435 31.09 19.00 1.93
N LEU A 436 30.81 17.86 2.55
CA LEU A 436 31.56 16.64 2.28
C LEU A 436 31.19 16.05 0.92
N ASN A 437 32.06 15.18 0.42
CA ASN A 437 31.68 14.27 -0.67
C ASN A 437 30.61 13.27 -0.18
N TRP A 438 29.89 12.65 -1.13
CA TRP A 438 28.84 11.68 -0.83
C TRP A 438 29.28 10.57 0.16
N ALA A 439 30.52 10.08 0.03
CA ALA A 439 31.04 9.00 0.87
C ALA A 439 31.27 9.41 2.34
N GLY A 440 31.26 10.71 2.64
CA GLY A 440 31.37 11.25 3.99
C GLY A 440 30.06 11.20 4.79
N TYR A 441 28.93 10.93 4.15
CA TYR A 441 27.63 10.86 4.80
C TYR A 441 27.22 9.43 5.14
N SER A 442 26.50 9.28 6.25
CA SER A 442 25.96 8.04 6.75
C SER A 442 24.46 8.16 6.97
N ASP A 443 23.74 7.04 6.83
CA ASP A 443 22.33 6.95 7.20
C ASP A 443 22.09 6.94 8.70
N SER A 444 23.11 6.65 9.51
CA SER A 444 23.00 6.60 10.97
C SER A 444 24.25 7.25 11.59
N LEU A 445 24.03 8.04 12.64
CA LEU A 445 25.09 8.74 13.36
C LEU A 445 24.78 8.72 14.86
N ILE A 446 25.57 7.94 15.59
CA ILE A 446 25.40 7.73 17.03
C ILE A 446 26.11 8.83 17.81
N LEU A 447 25.36 9.62 18.57
CA LEU A 447 25.88 10.65 19.46
C LEU A 447 25.90 10.15 20.91
N GLN A 448 27.10 10.11 21.50
CA GLN A 448 27.33 9.63 22.86
C GLN A 448 26.77 10.61 23.91
N PRO A 449 26.40 10.14 25.12
CA PRO A 449 25.94 11.00 26.21
C PRO A 449 26.91 12.14 26.51
N GLY A 450 26.40 13.37 26.61
CA GLY A 450 27.18 14.58 26.89
C GLY A 450 28.04 15.08 25.73
N ALA A 451 28.00 14.42 24.56
CA ALA A 451 28.73 14.88 23.39
C ALA A 451 28.02 16.06 22.72
N GLN A 452 28.81 17.04 22.31
CA GLN A 452 28.43 18.08 21.36
C GLN A 452 29.24 17.89 20.08
N ARG A 453 28.57 17.96 18.92
CA ARG A 453 29.18 17.80 17.59
C ARG A 453 28.61 18.80 16.61
N GLU A 454 29.40 19.14 15.61
CA GLU A 454 28.93 19.83 14.41
C GLU A 454 28.53 18.77 13.39
N ILE A 455 27.26 18.77 13.02
CA ILE A 455 26.66 17.79 12.12
C ILE A 455 26.21 18.51 10.85
N GLN A 456 26.52 17.93 9.70
CA GLN A 456 25.97 18.35 8.43
C GLN A 456 24.93 17.34 7.98
N SER A 457 23.72 17.83 7.71
CA SER A 457 22.65 17.07 7.10
C SER A 457 22.59 17.35 5.61
N PHE A 458 22.35 16.32 4.81
CA PHE A 458 22.29 16.39 3.36
C PHE A 458 20.96 15.80 2.85
N PHE A 459 20.29 16.56 1.98
CA PHE A 459 18.99 16.19 1.43
C PHE A 459 18.81 16.65 -0.02
N PHE A 460 18.12 15.82 -0.80
CA PHE A 460 17.75 16.10 -2.20
C PHE A 460 16.35 16.70 -2.26
N GLN A 461 16.23 17.92 -2.76
CA GLN A 461 14.96 18.59 -3.00
C GLN A 461 14.57 18.42 -4.46
N THR A 462 13.40 17.82 -4.72
CA THR A 462 12.93 17.61 -6.11
C THR A 462 12.40 18.89 -6.77
N ARG A 463 12.19 19.94 -5.98
CA ARG A 463 11.84 21.30 -6.40
C ARG A 463 12.27 22.29 -5.33
N LYS A 464 12.39 23.56 -5.71
CA LYS A 464 12.51 24.66 -4.74
C LYS A 464 11.18 24.84 -4.00
N SER A 465 11.05 24.20 -2.85
CA SER A 465 9.88 24.27 -1.96
C SER A 465 10.27 24.96 -0.66
N TYR A 466 9.58 26.04 -0.31
CA TYR A 466 9.69 26.70 0.99
C TYR A 466 8.30 26.95 1.56
N PRO A 467 8.13 26.91 2.89
CA PRO A 467 9.17 26.72 3.91
C PRO A 467 9.73 25.28 3.99
N VAL A 468 10.98 25.15 4.44
CA VAL A 468 11.62 23.87 4.80
C VAL A 468 11.78 23.84 6.31
N TYR A 469 11.46 22.72 6.95
CA TYR A 469 11.59 22.55 8.40
C TYR A 469 12.54 21.41 8.75
N LEU A 470 13.44 21.63 9.70
CA LEU A 470 14.13 20.56 10.42
C LEU A 470 13.28 20.17 11.64
N ASN A 471 12.69 18.99 11.58
CA ASN A 471 11.89 18.40 12.64
C ASN A 471 12.79 17.69 13.63
N LEU A 472 12.48 17.85 14.92
CA LEU A 472 13.17 17.18 16.01
C LEU A 472 12.21 16.21 16.70
N PHE A 473 12.55 14.93 16.72
CA PHE A 473 11.70 13.84 17.23
C PHE A 473 12.18 13.30 18.58
N ASN A 474 11.36 12.45 19.18
CA ASN A 474 11.67 11.75 20.43
C ASN A 474 12.25 10.33 20.21
N GLY A 475 12.34 9.86 18.96
CA GLY A 475 12.83 8.53 18.57
C GLY A 475 11.85 7.37 18.81
N LYS A 476 10.59 7.64 19.16
CA LYS A 476 9.55 6.64 19.49
C LYS A 476 8.35 6.70 18.56
N ASP A 477 8.01 7.88 18.09
CA ASP A 477 6.90 8.17 17.20
C ASP A 477 7.30 9.23 16.17
N MET A 478 6.36 9.56 15.30
CA MET A 478 6.55 10.44 14.14
C MET A 478 6.02 11.86 14.41
N ASP A 479 5.70 12.18 15.65
CA ASP A 479 5.20 13.49 16.06
C ASP A 479 6.41 14.35 16.50
N PRO A 480 6.74 15.44 15.78
CA PRO A 480 7.89 16.25 16.14
C PRO A 480 7.64 16.99 17.46
N LEU A 481 8.68 17.07 18.29
CA LEU A 481 8.68 17.87 19.51
C LEU A 481 8.90 19.36 19.23
N ALA A 482 9.60 19.67 18.13
CA ALA A 482 9.91 21.02 17.69
C ALA A 482 10.25 21.02 16.19
N GLU A 483 10.02 22.15 15.54
CA GLU A 483 10.41 22.42 14.16
C GLU A 483 11.32 23.64 14.10
N ILE A 484 12.42 23.55 13.34
CA ILE A 484 13.29 24.69 13.05
C ILE A 484 13.07 25.07 11.59
N GLU A 485 12.61 26.29 11.33
CA GLU A 485 12.45 26.82 9.98
C GLU A 485 13.82 27.08 9.36
N VAL A 486 14.14 26.34 8.30
CA VAL A 486 15.43 26.38 7.61
C VAL A 486 15.33 27.30 6.40
N THR A 487 16.07 28.41 6.46
CA THR A 487 16.26 29.31 5.31
C THR A 487 17.68 29.14 4.77
N ALA A 488 17.80 28.55 3.59
CA ALA A 488 19.11 28.34 2.97
C ALA A 488 19.60 29.57 2.20
N VAL A 489 20.90 29.81 2.23
CA VAL A 489 21.56 30.66 1.23
C VAL A 489 21.59 29.89 -0.08
N GLU A 490 21.05 30.50 -1.13
CA GLU A 490 20.92 29.84 -2.43
C GLU A 490 22.01 30.30 -3.39
N GLU A 491 22.70 29.34 -3.98
CA GLU A 491 23.57 29.56 -5.14
C GLU A 491 22.99 28.75 -6.30
N TYR A 492 21.92 29.31 -6.87
CA TYR A 492 21.21 28.74 -8.00
C TYR A 492 21.85 29.19 -9.30
N VAL A 493 22.30 28.23 -10.07
CA VAL A 493 22.81 28.44 -11.42
C VAL A 493 21.74 27.97 -12.42
N ILE A 494 21.84 28.38 -13.68
CA ILE A 494 20.91 28.00 -14.76
C ILE A 494 20.61 26.50 -14.69
N SER A 495 19.32 26.17 -14.65
CA SER A 495 18.86 24.79 -14.70
C SER A 495 18.81 24.26 -16.11
N ASN A 496 18.59 22.96 -16.21
CA ASN A 496 18.40 22.29 -17.47
C ASN A 496 17.20 22.85 -18.26
N ALA A 497 16.06 23.05 -17.60
CA ALA A 497 14.88 23.66 -18.21
C ALA A 497 15.17 25.08 -18.71
N SER A 498 15.88 25.88 -17.91
CA SER A 498 16.29 27.24 -18.29
C SER A 498 17.25 27.24 -19.48
N ALA A 499 18.20 26.29 -19.52
CA ALA A 499 19.12 26.12 -20.65
C ALA A 499 18.39 25.70 -21.93
N LEU A 500 17.38 24.83 -21.84
CA LEU A 500 16.54 24.47 -22.98
C LEU A 500 15.74 25.68 -23.50
N GLU A 501 15.21 26.53 -22.62
CA GLU A 501 14.54 27.77 -23.04
C GLU A 501 15.52 28.74 -23.73
N ILE A 502 16.73 28.92 -23.22
CA ILE A 502 17.80 29.69 -23.89
C ILE A 502 18.05 29.15 -25.31
N MET A 503 18.13 27.83 -25.47
CA MET A 503 18.33 27.20 -26.78
C MET A 503 17.13 27.40 -27.71
N LYS A 504 15.89 27.30 -27.20
CA LYS A 504 14.67 27.54 -27.99
C LYS A 504 14.54 28.99 -28.42
N GLU A 505 14.93 29.94 -27.56
CA GLU A 505 14.96 31.36 -27.90
C GLU A 505 15.99 31.64 -29.01
N GLN A 506 17.18 31.07 -28.91
CA GLN A 506 18.24 31.25 -29.91
C GLN A 506 17.94 30.56 -31.25
N PHE A 507 17.42 29.33 -31.21
CA PHE A 507 17.23 28.47 -32.38
C PHE A 507 15.74 28.22 -32.67
N GLY A 508 14.92 29.27 -32.54
CA GLY A 508 13.47 29.18 -32.76
C GLY A 508 13.10 28.49 -34.08
N GLY A 509 12.31 27.42 -33.99
CA GLY A 509 11.86 26.63 -35.14
C GLY A 509 12.77 25.48 -35.55
N TYR A 510 13.92 25.29 -34.89
CA TYR A 510 14.82 24.15 -35.10
C TYR A 510 14.35 22.94 -34.29
N GLU A 511 14.76 21.74 -34.69
CA GLU A 511 14.65 20.54 -33.85
C GLU A 511 15.79 20.59 -32.81
N ILE A 512 15.44 20.61 -31.53
CA ILE A 512 16.40 20.67 -30.42
C ILE A 512 16.21 19.42 -29.58
N SER A 513 17.24 18.59 -29.48
CA SER A 513 17.29 17.42 -28.60
C SER A 513 18.33 17.62 -27.54
N GLN A 514 17.97 17.41 -26.29
CA GLN A 514 18.88 17.56 -25.16
C GLN A 514 19.74 16.31 -25.00
N LEU A 515 21.00 16.50 -24.62
CA LEU A 515 21.98 15.46 -24.31
C LEU A 515 22.42 15.58 -22.83
N ASN A 516 23.22 14.63 -22.35
CA ASN A 516 23.78 14.67 -20.99
C ASN A 516 24.66 15.90 -20.78
N GLY A 517 24.65 16.43 -19.55
CA GLY A 517 25.56 17.49 -19.16
C GLY A 517 27.01 16.99 -19.12
N ILE A 518 27.97 17.90 -19.28
CA ILE A 518 29.39 17.57 -19.16
C ILE A 518 30.12 18.57 -18.27
N GLY A 519 31.09 18.05 -17.52
CA GLY A 519 32.17 18.84 -16.93
C GLY A 519 33.35 18.89 -17.89
N PHE A 520 33.79 20.09 -18.23
CA PHE A 520 34.89 20.29 -19.18
C PHE A 520 35.75 21.49 -18.79
N ARG A 521 37.07 21.29 -18.77
CA ARG A 521 38.06 22.35 -18.53
C ARG A 521 38.71 22.77 -19.84
N MET A 522 38.39 23.98 -20.31
CA MET A 522 39.07 24.52 -21.48
C MET A 522 40.52 24.90 -21.16
N GLU A 523 41.38 24.94 -22.19
CA GLU A 523 42.77 25.32 -22.03
C GLU A 523 42.89 26.72 -21.41
N GLY A 524 43.58 26.82 -20.27
CA GLY A 524 43.75 28.05 -19.51
C GLY A 524 42.74 28.30 -18.39
N GLU A 525 41.72 27.44 -18.23
CA GLU A 525 40.82 27.48 -17.07
C GLU A 525 41.45 26.81 -15.83
N ALA A 526 41.19 27.39 -14.66
CA ALA A 526 41.73 26.90 -13.39
C ALA A 526 41.02 25.64 -12.87
N GLU A 527 39.76 25.44 -13.27
CA GLU A 527 38.85 24.39 -12.80
C GLU A 527 37.88 24.00 -13.93
N ASP A 528 37.22 22.86 -13.78
CA ASP A 528 36.23 22.39 -14.73
C ASP A 528 35.02 23.31 -14.73
N LYS A 529 34.49 23.58 -15.93
CA LYS A 529 33.23 24.30 -16.11
C LYS A 529 32.16 23.36 -16.59
N MET A 530 30.94 23.75 -16.35
CA MET A 530 29.79 22.87 -16.46
C MET A 530 28.85 23.31 -17.56
N TYR A 531 28.39 22.36 -18.36
CA TYR A 531 27.65 22.62 -19.58
C TYR A 531 26.47 21.67 -19.77
N TYR A 532 25.33 22.21 -20.21
CA TYR A 532 24.23 21.41 -20.74
C TYR A 532 24.39 21.27 -22.25
N SER A 533 24.37 20.03 -22.76
CA SER A 533 24.64 19.74 -24.16
C SER A 533 23.34 19.56 -24.95
N PHE A 534 23.34 20.04 -26.20
CA PHE A 534 22.18 20.01 -27.07
C PHE A 534 22.61 19.63 -28.49
N GLU A 535 21.80 18.76 -29.08
CA GLU A 535 21.78 18.49 -30.51
C GLU A 535 20.76 19.40 -31.18
N VAL A 536 21.17 20.12 -32.22
CA VAL A 536 20.32 21.09 -32.92
C VAL A 536 20.33 20.80 -34.42
N ARG A 537 19.14 20.74 -35.03
CA ARG A 537 18.97 20.55 -36.47
C ARG A 537 18.09 21.63 -37.08
N SER A 538 18.59 22.27 -38.14
CA SER A 538 17.85 23.29 -38.88
C SER A 538 16.70 22.68 -39.70
N PRO A 539 15.59 23.42 -39.90
CA PRO A 539 14.45 22.93 -40.68
C PRO A 539 14.85 22.46 -42.08
N GLY A 540 14.58 21.19 -42.39
CA GLY A 540 14.87 20.59 -43.69
C GLY A 540 16.33 20.18 -43.90
N SER A 541 17.19 20.29 -42.88
CA SER A 541 18.56 19.77 -42.89
C SER A 541 18.64 18.40 -42.22
N SER A 542 19.53 17.54 -42.74
CA SER A 542 19.95 16.31 -42.05
C SER A 542 21.25 16.50 -41.27
N ALA A 543 21.88 17.68 -41.36
CA ALA A 543 23.10 17.99 -40.63
C ALA A 543 22.76 18.28 -39.17
N THR A 544 23.56 17.71 -38.28
CA THR A 544 23.43 17.83 -36.84
C THR A 544 24.54 18.71 -36.31
N GLU A 545 24.19 19.73 -35.54
CA GLU A 545 25.10 20.65 -34.89
C GLU A 545 24.99 20.49 -33.36
N TYR A 546 26.09 20.69 -32.65
CA TYR A 546 26.11 20.57 -31.19
C TYR A 546 26.37 21.92 -30.56
N TYR A 547 25.63 22.19 -29.49
CA TYR A 547 25.74 23.41 -28.71
C TYR A 547 25.73 23.08 -27.23
N LEU A 548 26.44 23.88 -26.45
CA LEU A 548 26.59 23.69 -25.02
C LEU A 548 26.25 24.99 -24.29
N VAL A 549 25.27 24.98 -23.40
CA VAL A 549 24.96 26.15 -22.57
C VAL A 549 25.84 26.09 -21.33
N LYS A 550 26.75 27.06 -21.18
CA LYS A 550 27.57 27.21 -19.98
C LYS A 550 26.66 27.54 -18.81
N ARG A 551 26.70 26.70 -17.80
CA ARG A 551 25.77 26.76 -16.68
C ARG A 551 25.85 28.09 -15.93
N ASP A 552 27.04 28.50 -15.52
CA ASP A 552 27.29 29.71 -14.71
C ASP A 552 26.74 31.00 -15.33
N THR A 553 26.68 31.08 -16.66
CA THR A 553 26.46 32.34 -17.38
C THR A 553 25.33 32.30 -18.39
N GLY A 554 24.89 31.11 -18.81
CA GLY A 554 23.90 30.91 -19.88
C GLY A 554 24.46 31.12 -21.26
N VAL A 555 25.76 31.37 -21.37
CA VAL A 555 26.42 31.60 -22.65
C VAL A 555 26.42 30.30 -23.43
N ILE A 556 25.93 30.36 -24.66
CA ILE A 556 25.94 29.23 -25.59
C ILE A 556 27.35 29.10 -26.16
N TYR A 557 27.86 27.87 -26.23
CA TYR A 557 29.11 27.50 -26.86
C TYR A 557 28.83 26.59 -28.05
N ILE A 558 29.66 26.70 -29.08
CA ILE A 558 29.67 25.74 -30.18
C ILE A 558 30.39 24.49 -29.70
N GLY A 559 29.77 23.34 -29.93
CA GLY A 559 30.28 22.01 -29.60
C GLY A 559 30.88 21.30 -30.81
N GLU A 560 32.04 20.69 -30.64
CA GLU A 560 32.66 19.82 -31.65
C GLU A 560 33.11 18.50 -31.01
N HIS A 561 33.12 17.42 -31.79
CA HIS A 561 33.68 16.15 -31.33
C HIS A 561 35.21 16.26 -31.26
N ASP A 562 35.81 15.94 -30.12
CA ASP A 562 37.27 15.89 -29.92
C ASP A 562 37.72 14.44 -29.71
N GLU A 563 38.60 13.94 -30.58
CA GLU A 563 39.15 12.57 -30.49
C GLU A 563 39.91 12.31 -29.19
N LYS A 564 40.34 13.36 -28.47
CA LYS A 564 40.98 13.22 -27.15
C LYS A 564 39.99 12.87 -26.04
N TYR A 565 38.70 13.18 -26.23
CA TYR A 565 37.63 12.95 -25.26
C TYR A 565 36.47 12.18 -25.92
N PRO A 566 36.72 10.96 -26.41
CA PRO A 566 35.75 10.18 -27.19
C PRO A 566 34.49 9.78 -26.41
N GLU A 567 34.51 9.92 -25.08
CA GLU A 567 33.36 9.74 -24.20
C GLU A 567 32.32 10.85 -24.33
N TYR A 568 32.72 12.05 -24.80
CA TYR A 568 31.81 13.17 -25.00
C TYR A 568 31.32 13.22 -26.44
N THR A 569 30.01 13.42 -26.61
CA THR A 569 29.42 13.60 -27.95
C THR A 569 29.96 14.87 -28.62
N ALA A 570 30.16 15.93 -27.83
CA ALA A 570 30.82 17.16 -28.22
C ALA A 570 31.40 17.87 -26.99
N VAL A 571 32.48 18.64 -27.17
CA VAL A 571 33.09 19.50 -26.14
C VAL A 571 32.97 20.97 -26.52
N PRO A 572 32.91 21.92 -25.56
CA PRO A 572 32.78 23.33 -25.87
C PRO A 572 34.09 23.87 -26.45
N VAL A 573 34.00 24.53 -27.62
CA VAL A 573 35.17 25.08 -28.33
C VAL A 573 35.27 26.59 -28.16
N ARG A 574 34.17 27.32 -28.37
CA ARG A 574 34.11 28.78 -28.27
C ARG A 574 32.67 29.26 -28.04
N PRO A 575 32.47 30.45 -27.44
CA PRO A 575 31.16 31.06 -27.35
C PRO A 575 30.53 31.27 -28.73
N LEU A 576 29.21 31.11 -28.81
CA LEU A 576 28.39 31.52 -29.93
C LEU A 576 28.24 33.04 -29.89
N GLU A 577 28.61 33.71 -30.98
CA GLU A 577 28.59 35.18 -31.09
C GLU A 577 27.20 35.77 -31.27
#